data_AF-A0A6H2D2T8-F1
#
_entry.id   AF-A0A6H2D2T8-F1
#
_cell.length_a   1.000
_cell.length_b   1.000
_cell.length_c   1.000
_cell.angle_alpha   90.00
_cell.angle_beta   90.00
_cell.angle_gamma   90.00
#
_symmetry.space_group_name_H-M   'P 1'
#
loop_
_entity.id
_entity.type
_entity.pdbx_description
1 polymer ?
#
loop_
_entity_poly.entity_id
_entity_poly.type
_entity_poly.pdbx_seq_one_letter_code
_entity_poly.pdbx_strand_id
1 'polypeptide(L)'
;MAEKEVIDSKFLESMAGKQPFLKRMFTVFISQEPKRIEEIREALKAQDVDRLRHLAHALKGGAATMGVERVRDCCLLLENASKAQDMTAAHEHLVDLELEMRTAYRFMFNYLAEH
;
A
#
# COMPACT_ATOMS: atom_id res chain seq x y z
N MET A 1 -2.43 4.72 21.65
CA MET A 1 -1.69 4.76 20.37
C MET A 1 -2.56 5.56 19.42
N ALA A 2 -2.07 6.65 18.84
CA ALA A 2 -2.87 7.45 17.92
C ALA A 2 -3.32 6.58 16.73
N GLU A 3 -4.62 6.56 16.42
CA GLU A 3 -5.11 5.95 15.19
C GLU A 3 -4.44 6.67 14.02
N LYS A 4 -3.54 5.98 13.31
CA LYS A 4 -2.95 6.54 12.09
C LYS A 4 -4.07 6.74 11.06
N GLU A 5 -4.14 7.95 10.53
CA GLU A 5 -5.06 8.33 9.45
C GLU A 5 -4.82 7.44 8.22
N VAL A 6 -5.86 7.28 7.38
CA VAL A 6 -5.78 6.43 6.18
C VAL A 6 -4.79 7.03 5.17
N ILE A 7 -4.83 8.36 5.02
CA ILE A 7 -3.86 9.16 4.27
C ILE A 7 -3.36 10.25 5.21
N ASP A 8 -2.04 10.46 5.21
CA ASP A 8 -1.37 11.50 5.98
C ASP A 8 -1.96 12.90 5.69
N SER A 9 -2.35 13.60 6.75
CA SER A 9 -2.92 14.95 6.66
C SER A 9 -1.96 15.95 6.04
N LYS A 10 -0.66 15.88 6.33
CA LYS A 10 0.34 16.79 5.73
C LYS A 10 0.47 16.56 4.22
N PHE A 11 0.39 15.32 3.76
CA PHE A 11 0.31 14.99 2.35
C PHE A 11 -0.92 15.63 1.70
N LEU A 12 -2.11 15.50 2.30
CA LEU A 12 -3.34 16.13 1.79
C LEU A 12 -3.24 17.66 1.75
N GLU A 13 -2.69 18.28 2.79
CA GLU A 13 -2.41 19.73 2.84
C GLU A 13 -1.46 20.16 1.71
N SER A 14 -0.41 19.38 1.44
CA SER A 14 0.55 19.67 0.35
C SER A 14 -0.08 19.58 -1.06
N MET A 15 -1.21 18.89 -1.16
CA MET A 15 -2.01 18.73 -2.38
C MET A 15 -3.20 19.69 -2.46
N ALA A 16 -3.37 20.58 -1.46
CA ALA A 16 -4.38 21.63 -1.51
C ALA A 16 -4.21 22.49 -2.76
N GLY A 17 -5.31 22.72 -3.48
CA GLY A 17 -5.31 23.43 -4.77
C GLY A 17 -4.79 22.63 -5.97
N LYS A 18 -4.41 21.36 -5.78
CA LYS A 18 -3.94 20.44 -6.84
C LYS A 18 -4.88 19.25 -7.04
N GLN A 19 -6.18 19.43 -6.80
CA GLN A 19 -7.18 18.36 -6.84
C GLN A 19 -7.14 17.54 -8.14
N PRO A 20 -7.04 18.13 -9.35
CA PRO A 20 -6.97 17.35 -10.58
C PRO A 20 -5.73 16.43 -10.64
N PHE A 21 -4.62 16.86 -10.05
CA PHE A 21 -3.40 16.05 -9.98
C PHE A 21 -3.55 14.92 -8.95
N LEU A 22 -4.06 15.22 -7.75
CA LEU A 22 -4.31 14.21 -6.72
C LEU A 22 -5.29 13.14 -7.19
N LYS A 23 -6.35 13.53 -7.90
CA LYS A 23 -7.29 12.58 -8.52
C LYS A 23 -6.60 11.63 -9.49
N ARG A 24 -5.75 12.14 -10.38
CA ARG A 24 -4.98 11.29 -11.32
C ARG A 24 -4.08 10.32 -10.56
N MET A 25 -3.40 10.79 -9.52
CA MET A 25 -2.57 9.94 -8.66
C MET A 25 -3.37 8.79 -8.06
N PHE A 26 -4.54 9.07 -7.47
CA PHE A 26 -5.42 8.05 -6.91
C PHE A 26 -5.95 7.09 -7.97
N THR A 27 -6.37 7.58 -9.14
CA THR A 27 -6.81 6.72 -10.25
C THR A 27 -5.71 5.74 -10.69
N VAL A 28 -4.48 6.23 -10.84
CA VAL A 28 -3.32 5.37 -11.18
C VAL A 28 -3.08 4.33 -10.09
N PHE A 29 -3.08 4.74 -8.82
CA PHE A 29 -2.87 3.82 -7.70
C PHE A 29 -3.95 2.72 -7.64
N ILE A 30 -5.23 3.09 -7.68
CA ILE A 30 -6.36 2.15 -7.68
C ILE A 30 -6.31 1.18 -8.86
N SER A 31 -5.83 1.63 -10.03
CA SER A 31 -5.77 0.75 -11.23
C SER A 31 -4.61 -0.23 -11.21
N GLN A 32 -3.47 0.11 -10.60
CA GLN A 32 -2.25 -0.70 -10.68
C GLN A 32 -2.04 -1.61 -9.48
N GLU A 33 -2.31 -1.11 -8.28
CA GLU A 33 -1.95 -1.81 -7.05
C GLU A 33 -2.75 -3.10 -6.75
N PRO A 34 -4.01 -3.28 -7.20
CA PRO A 34 -4.69 -4.57 -7.02
C PRO A 34 -3.94 -5.73 -7.67
N LYS A 35 -3.38 -5.50 -8.87
CA LYS A 35 -2.57 -6.51 -9.56
C LYS A 35 -1.29 -6.82 -8.78
N ARG A 36 -0.65 -5.82 -8.19
CA ARG A 36 0.57 -6.00 -7.40
C ARG A 36 0.30 -6.80 -6.13
N ILE A 37 -0.84 -6.60 -5.46
CA ILE A 37 -1.26 -7.40 -4.30
C ILE A 37 -1.45 -8.87 -4.67
N GLU A 38 -2.09 -9.16 -5.81
CA GLU A 38 -2.19 -10.55 -6.28
C GLU A 38 -0.82 -11.14 -6.62
N GLU A 39 0.09 -10.39 -7.25
CA GLU A 39 1.46 -10.84 -7.50
C GLU A 39 2.24 -11.13 -6.21
N ILE A 40 2.03 -10.32 -5.15
CA ILE A 40 2.61 -10.54 -3.82
C ILE A 40 2.08 -11.86 -3.23
N ARG A 41 0.76 -12.09 -3.33
CA ARG A 41 0.13 -13.32 -2.84
C ARG A 41 0.69 -14.54 -3.54
N GLU A 42 0.86 -14.48 -4.86
CA GLU A 42 1.43 -15.60 -5.63
C GLU A 42 2.91 -15.82 -5.32
N ALA A 43 3.71 -14.76 -5.16
CA ALA A 43 5.11 -14.88 -4.74
C ALA A 43 5.25 -15.54 -3.35
N LEU A 44 4.38 -15.16 -2.40
CA LEU A 44 4.33 -15.78 -1.08
C LEU A 44 3.97 -17.27 -1.15
N LYS A 45 2.94 -17.64 -1.92
CA LYS A 45 2.54 -19.06 -2.12
C LYS A 45 3.66 -19.89 -2.75
N ALA A 46 4.39 -19.30 -3.70
CA ALA A 46 5.52 -19.94 -4.36
C ALA A 46 6.80 -19.95 -3.49
N GLN A 47 6.78 -19.33 -2.31
CA GLN A 47 7.96 -19.11 -1.46
C GLN A 47 9.12 -18.40 -2.20
N ASP A 48 8.78 -17.57 -3.19
CA ASP A 48 9.73 -16.80 -3.98
C ASP A 48 10.13 -15.52 -3.22
N VAL A 49 11.13 -15.68 -2.33
CA VAL A 49 11.62 -14.64 -1.43
C VAL A 49 12.02 -13.37 -2.17
N ASP A 50 12.75 -13.50 -3.28
CA ASP A 50 13.28 -12.35 -4.01
C ASP A 50 12.17 -11.57 -4.70
N ARG A 51 11.24 -12.28 -5.34
CA ARG A 51 10.08 -11.65 -5.96
C ARG A 51 9.19 -10.99 -4.91
N LEU A 52 8.91 -11.67 -3.80
CA LEU A 52 8.11 -11.14 -2.70
C LEU A 52 8.71 -9.84 -2.15
N ARG A 53 10.03 -9.84 -1.88
CA ARG A 53 10.77 -8.67 -1.42
C ARG A 53 10.69 -7.51 -2.41
N HIS A 54 10.89 -7.77 -3.70
CA HIS A 54 10.83 -6.73 -4.73
C HIS A 54 9.44 -6.12 -4.89
N LEU A 55 8.39 -6.95 -4.88
CA LEU A 55 7.01 -6.47 -4.98
C LEU A 55 6.60 -5.65 -3.76
N ALA A 56 6.96 -6.11 -2.54
CA ALA A 56 6.72 -5.37 -1.31
C ALA A 56 7.44 -4.00 -1.33
N HIS A 57 8.71 -3.97 -1.78
CA HIS A 57 9.46 -2.73 -1.92
C HIS A 57 8.83 -1.75 -2.92
N ALA A 58 8.36 -2.25 -4.06
CA ALA A 58 7.71 -1.43 -5.08
C ALA A 58 6.40 -0.80 -4.55
N LEU A 59 5.55 -1.61 -3.91
CA LEU A 59 4.30 -1.11 -3.31
C LEU A 59 4.57 -0.11 -2.18
N LYS A 60 5.60 -0.34 -1.36
CA LYS A 60 6.02 0.60 -0.30
C LYS A 60 6.29 2.00 -0.86
N GLY A 61 7.01 2.09 -1.98
CA GLY A 61 7.31 3.36 -2.63
C GLY A 61 6.05 4.07 -3.17
N GLY A 62 5.15 3.30 -3.78
CA GLY A 62 3.84 3.81 -4.21
C GLY A 62 3.02 4.35 -3.04
N ALA A 63 2.91 3.56 -1.96
CA ALA A 63 2.16 3.94 -0.77
C ALA A 63 2.73 5.20 -0.10
N ALA A 64 4.07 5.30 0.01
CA ALA A 64 4.73 6.50 0.54
C ALA A 64 4.45 7.75 -0.32
N THR A 65 4.43 7.59 -1.65
CA THR A 65 4.12 8.68 -2.60
C THR A 65 2.68 9.17 -2.47
N MET A 66 1.77 8.30 -2.05
CA MET A 66 0.35 8.61 -1.86
C MET A 66 -0.01 9.05 -0.43
N GLY A 67 0.98 9.15 0.47
CA GLY A 67 0.73 9.44 1.90
C GLY A 67 0.01 8.32 2.65
N VAL A 68 -0.03 7.09 2.12
CA VAL A 68 -0.74 5.95 2.73
C VAL A 68 0.21 5.22 3.67
N GLU A 69 0.43 5.79 4.86
CA GLU A 69 1.50 5.33 5.76
C GLU A 69 1.31 3.91 6.28
N ARG A 70 0.07 3.49 6.56
CA ARG A 70 -0.21 2.13 7.09
C ARG A 70 0.17 1.06 6.07
N VAL A 71 -0.19 1.26 4.79
CA VAL A 71 0.23 0.38 3.69
C VAL A 71 1.75 0.37 3.56
N ARG A 72 2.40 1.55 3.60
CA ARG A 72 3.88 1.64 3.55
C ARG A 72 4.52 0.80 4.66
N ASP A 73 4.00 0.90 5.88
CA ASP A 73 4.54 0.20 7.04
C ASP A 73 4.33 -1.32 6.93
N CYS A 74 3.14 -1.78 6.49
CA CYS A 74 2.89 -3.20 6.19
C CYS A 74 3.84 -3.74 5.12
N CYS A 75 4.09 -2.98 4.05
CA CYS A 75 5.06 -3.38 3.02
C CYS A 75 6.49 -3.47 3.56
N LEU A 76 6.88 -2.59 4.47
CA LEU A 76 8.19 -2.65 5.13
C LEU A 76 8.32 -3.92 5.98
N LEU A 77 7.27 -4.25 6.76
CA LEU A 77 7.23 -5.48 7.56
C LEU A 77 7.31 -6.72 6.67
N LEU A 78 6.55 -6.75 5.57
CA LEU A 78 6.58 -7.83 4.59
C LEU A 78 7.96 -7.95 3.92
N GLU A 79 8.60 -6.84 3.55
CA GLU A 79 9.95 -6.81 2.98
C GLU A 79 10.98 -7.38 3.96
N ASN A 80 10.86 -7.04 5.25
CA ASN A 80 11.76 -7.51 6.30
C ASN A 80 11.56 -9.00 6.62
N ALA A 81 10.31 -9.46 6.72
CA ALA A 81 9.99 -10.88 6.90
C ALA A 81 10.51 -11.72 5.73
N SER A 82 10.38 -11.21 4.50
CA SER A 82 10.95 -11.86 3.31
C SER A 82 12.47 -11.99 3.40
N LYS A 83 13.18 -10.92 3.81
CA LYS A 83 14.65 -10.95 4.01
C LYS A 83 15.07 -11.94 5.09
N ALA A 84 14.28 -12.07 6.14
CA ALA A 84 14.50 -13.05 7.21
C ALA A 84 14.07 -14.47 6.83
N GLN A 85 13.48 -14.66 5.65
CA GLN A 85 12.87 -15.92 5.19
C GLN A 85 11.79 -16.46 6.15
N ASP A 86 11.15 -15.58 6.93
CA ASP A 86 10.05 -15.92 7.82
C ASP A 86 8.73 -15.84 7.05
N MET A 87 8.34 -16.96 6.44
CA MET A 87 7.12 -17.05 5.63
C MET A 87 5.84 -16.97 6.45
N THR A 88 5.90 -17.31 7.75
CA THR A 88 4.76 -17.18 8.65
C THR A 88 4.50 -15.72 8.94
N ALA A 89 5.52 -14.96 9.34
CA ALA A 89 5.40 -13.51 9.52
C ALA A 89 5.03 -12.79 8.22
N ALA A 90 5.60 -13.20 7.08
CA ALA A 90 5.26 -12.64 5.78
C ALA A 90 3.78 -12.86 5.42
N HIS A 91 3.20 -14.01 5.79
CA HIS A 91 1.77 -14.26 5.60
C HIS A 91 0.91 -13.34 6.48
N GLU A 92 1.24 -13.18 7.75
CA GLU A 92 0.54 -12.26 8.67
C GLU A 92 0.57 -10.82 8.14
N HIS A 93 1.75 -10.35 7.73
CA HIS A 93 1.90 -9.01 7.17
C HIS A 93 1.18 -8.81 5.83
N LEU A 94 1.00 -9.85 5.03
CA LEU A 94 0.17 -9.79 3.83
C LEU A 94 -1.32 -9.60 4.18
N VAL A 95 -1.81 -10.30 5.21
CA VAL A 95 -3.21 -10.14 5.67
C VAL A 95 -3.45 -8.70 6.14
N ASP A 96 -2.54 -8.15 6.94
CA ASP A 96 -2.60 -6.75 7.39
C ASP A 96 -2.55 -5.79 6.19
N LEU A 97 -1.60 -6.00 5.27
CA LEU A 97 -1.47 -5.20 4.05
C LEU A 97 -2.78 -5.16 3.24
N GLU A 98 -3.44 -6.29 3.05
CA GLU A 98 -4.71 -6.36 2.31
C GLU A 98 -5.85 -5.60 3.01
N LEU A 99 -5.86 -5.58 4.35
CA LEU A 99 -6.84 -4.80 5.13
C LEU A 99 -6.59 -3.30 4.97
N GLU A 100 -5.32 -2.88 5.07
CA GLU A 100 -4.94 -1.48 4.90
C GLU A 100 -5.21 -0.98 3.48
N MET A 101 -4.91 -1.80 2.46
CA MET A 101 -5.20 -1.47 1.06
C MET A 101 -6.70 -1.28 0.82
N ARG A 102 -7.57 -2.12 1.41
CA ARG A 102 -9.03 -1.94 1.34
C ARG A 102 -9.46 -0.60 1.93
N THR A 103 -8.88 -0.24 3.07
CA THR A 103 -9.18 1.04 3.74
C THR A 103 -8.72 2.22 2.88
N ALA A 104 -7.52 2.15 2.30
CA ALA A 104 -6.98 3.15 1.39
C ALA A 104 -7.83 3.32 0.13
N TYR A 105 -8.23 2.22 -0.52
CA TYR A 105 -9.10 2.27 -1.69
C TYR A 105 -10.44 2.91 -1.39
N ARG A 106 -11.07 2.56 -0.26
CA ARG A 106 -12.34 3.18 0.15
C ARG A 106 -12.20 4.69 0.29
N PHE A 107 -11.14 5.16 0.94
CA PHE A 107 -10.87 6.59 1.05
C PHE A 107 -10.71 7.25 -0.33
N MET A 108 -9.87 6.66 -1.20
CA MET A 108 -9.60 7.22 -2.52
C MET A 108 -10.85 7.23 -3.41
N PHE A 109 -11.69 6.18 -3.38
CA PHE A 109 -12.95 6.16 -4.11
C PHE A 109 -13.93 7.23 -3.65
N ASN A 110 -14.07 7.43 -2.32
CA ASN A 110 -14.91 8.50 -1.78
C ASN A 110 -14.39 9.87 -2.22
N TYR A 111 -13.08 10.10 -2.12
CA TYR A 111 -12.46 11.35 -2.56
C TYR A 111 -12.69 11.62 -4.06
N LEU A 112 -12.61 10.59 -4.91
CA LEU A 112 -12.86 10.72 -6.34
C LEU A 112 -14.33 11.03 -6.68
N ALA A 113 -15.27 10.60 -5.83
CA ALA A 113 -16.71 10.83 -6.02
C ALA A 113 -17.17 12.20 -5.51
N GLU A 114 -16.55 12.71 -4.44
CA GLU A 114 -16.94 13.97 -3.79
C GLU A 114 -16.33 15.21 -4.45
N HIS A 115 -15.22 15.06 -5.17
CA HIS A 115 -14.46 16.18 -5.76
C HIS A 115 -14.39 16.00 -7.27
#